data_AF-A0A1J1GT31-F1
#
_entry.id   AF-A0A1J1GT31-F1
#
_cell.length_a   1.000
_cell.length_b   1.000
_cell.length_c   1.000
_cell.angle_alpha   90.00
_cell.angle_beta   90.00
_cell.angle_gamma   90.00
#
_symmetry.space_group_name_H-M   'P 1'
#
loop_
_entity.id
_entity.type
_entity.pdbx_description
1 polymer ?
#
loop_
_entity_poly.entity_id
_entity_poly.type
_entity_poly.pdbx_seq_one_letter_code
_entity_poly.pdbx_strand_id
1 'polypeptide(L)'
;MEGENAQNSIKPFQAINSTEHFEEPQNYNLIKKAKIFTSTHYFDGTSWTALEKPLNLKKTIFDDERILTLDPVEENSIPVELEASLGGKYDIKVYRKSDVILCIEGEEKILIKMPITKNIITWNSSQRLPVLPKIWRPTVFILNEGNIFVRMIPDKCLVISKVNKSDSFKVECINFSEGFCCCHPINNLALLYGDYEQNQEFSVMKLPKLPVSNGKYNYFIHFFSWGTMIVPKYAEISKGLLCNLKPNVIALLIVPPKIHISIELDSYSPVACSLDYKKDFLITARKPNITDIEIYLIAHDQLIKYEYSFDLRLNKDNAPISYLHVPIKFKISKEEKEKKKKDPSYKCKWSFIDIKDQKVLSPSSNSSSYHIMSSDLACIFDAETGTYYSTEYGIHYCKAFKKLQV
;
A
#
# COMPACT_ATOMS: atom_id res chain seq x y z
N MET A 1 -11.23 -14.46 -33.39
CA MET A 1 -11.14 -13.13 -32.76
C MET A 1 -11.41 -13.27 -31.26
N GLU A 2 -10.49 -13.89 -30.53
CA GLU A 2 -10.56 -14.11 -29.07
C GLU A 2 -9.19 -13.85 -28.41
N GLY A 3 -8.37 -12.99 -29.02
CA GLY A 3 -6.95 -12.85 -28.66
C GLY A 3 -6.55 -11.59 -27.89
N GLU A 4 -7.41 -10.57 -27.78
CA GLU A 4 -6.96 -9.24 -27.30
C GLU A 4 -7.69 -8.73 -26.03
N ASN A 5 -8.75 -9.40 -25.58
CA ASN A 5 -9.53 -8.92 -24.41
C ASN A 5 -9.14 -9.54 -23.05
N ALA A 6 -8.12 -10.40 -22.99
CA ALA A 6 -7.62 -10.98 -21.72
C ALA A 6 -6.51 -10.14 -21.06
N GLN A 7 -6.08 -9.04 -21.69
CA GLN A 7 -4.81 -8.37 -21.38
C GLN A 7 -4.84 -7.38 -20.21
N ASN A 8 -5.98 -7.14 -19.57
CA ASN A 8 -6.10 -6.17 -18.46
C ASN A 8 -6.74 -6.74 -17.19
N SER A 9 -6.60 -8.04 -16.92
CA SER A 9 -6.77 -8.49 -15.53
C SER A 9 -5.53 -8.05 -14.77
N ILE A 10 -5.70 -7.09 -13.85
CA ILE A 10 -4.68 -6.80 -12.86
C ILE A 10 -4.33 -8.15 -12.21
N LYS A 11 -3.08 -8.58 -12.34
CA LYS A 11 -2.56 -9.79 -11.70
C LYS A 11 -1.78 -9.34 -10.48
N PRO A 12 -2.47 -9.06 -9.38
CA PRO A 12 -1.82 -8.45 -8.24
C PRO A 12 -0.93 -9.48 -7.56
N PHE A 13 0.19 -9.01 -7.00
CA PHE A 13 1.11 -9.83 -6.22
C PHE A 13 1.74 -10.98 -7.02
N GLN A 14 2.11 -10.75 -8.28
CA GLN A 14 2.98 -11.66 -9.02
C GLN A 14 4.45 -11.39 -8.70
N ALA A 15 5.26 -12.44 -8.61
CA ALA A 15 6.69 -12.24 -8.59
C ALA A 15 7.17 -11.58 -9.88
N ILE A 16 8.36 -11.02 -9.79
CA ILE A 16 9.10 -10.39 -10.89
C ILE A 16 9.04 -11.26 -12.13
N ASN A 17 8.71 -10.65 -13.26
CA ASN A 17 8.79 -11.36 -14.53
C ASN A 17 10.27 -11.55 -14.91
N SER A 18 10.62 -12.70 -15.48
CA SER A 18 11.99 -13.02 -15.97
C SER A 18 12.59 -11.97 -16.92
N THR A 19 11.77 -11.14 -17.55
CA THR A 19 12.19 -10.06 -18.45
C THR A 19 12.45 -8.72 -17.76
N GLU A 20 12.14 -8.60 -16.46
CA GLU A 20 12.37 -7.36 -15.71
C GLU A 20 13.79 -7.38 -15.13
N HIS A 21 14.56 -6.33 -15.41
CA HIS A 21 15.92 -6.16 -14.93
C HIS A 21 15.97 -5.15 -13.79
N PHE A 22 16.73 -5.47 -12.74
CA PHE A 22 16.87 -4.64 -11.54
C PHE A 22 18.35 -4.46 -11.20
N GLU A 23 18.74 -3.22 -10.94
CA GLU A 23 20.11 -2.86 -10.59
C GLU A 23 20.13 -1.93 -9.37
N GLU A 24 21.26 -1.91 -8.66
CA GLU A 24 21.48 -0.91 -7.61
C GLU A 24 21.58 0.48 -8.28
N PRO A 25 20.72 1.45 -7.90
CA PRO A 25 20.74 2.74 -8.55
C PRO A 25 21.97 3.54 -8.14
N GLN A 26 22.45 4.38 -9.06
CA GLN A 26 23.43 5.41 -8.72
C GLN A 26 22.84 6.39 -7.70
N ASN A 27 23.67 6.83 -6.76
CA ASN A 27 23.27 7.83 -5.76
C ASN A 27 22.69 9.08 -6.44
N TYR A 28 21.50 9.46 -5.99
CA TYR A 28 20.83 10.68 -6.43
C TYR A 28 20.89 11.72 -5.30
N ASN A 29 21.66 12.79 -5.49
CA ASN A 29 21.72 13.88 -4.52
C ASN A 29 20.51 14.79 -4.68
N LEU A 30 19.55 14.70 -3.76
CA LEU A 30 18.40 15.59 -3.76
C LEU A 30 18.84 17.04 -3.46
N ILE A 31 18.25 17.99 -4.18
CA ILE A 31 18.50 19.42 -3.98
C ILE A 31 18.09 19.82 -2.56
N LYS A 32 19.03 20.36 -1.77
CA LYS A 32 18.83 20.65 -0.32
C LYS A 32 17.60 21.52 -0.02
N LYS A 33 17.23 22.43 -0.92
CA LYS A 33 16.07 23.32 -0.74
C LYS A 33 14.74 22.70 -1.19
N ALA A 34 14.75 21.56 -1.87
CA ALA A 34 13.51 20.91 -2.32
C ALA A 34 12.70 20.41 -1.12
N LYS A 35 11.44 20.82 -1.05
CA LYS A 35 10.50 20.35 -0.01
C LYS A 35 9.68 19.18 -0.51
N ILE A 36 9.14 19.34 -1.72
CA ILE A 36 8.38 18.33 -2.46
C ILE A 36 8.82 18.36 -3.91
N PHE A 37 8.56 17.29 -4.63
CA PHE A 37 8.92 17.17 -6.04
C PHE A 37 8.00 16.22 -6.79
N THR A 38 7.94 16.43 -8.10
CA THR A 38 7.39 15.53 -9.09
C THR A 38 8.54 14.81 -9.80
N SER A 39 8.28 14.09 -10.89
CA SER A 39 9.35 13.44 -11.67
C SER A 39 10.31 14.42 -12.33
N THR A 40 9.87 15.65 -12.61
CA THR A 40 10.63 16.63 -13.40
C THR A 40 10.79 17.98 -12.74
N HIS A 41 10.06 18.28 -11.65
CA HIS A 41 10.14 19.57 -10.96
C HIS A 41 10.24 19.37 -9.44
N TYR A 42 10.82 20.34 -8.75
CA TYR A 42 10.75 20.44 -7.30
C TYR A 42 10.20 21.80 -6.88
N PHE A 43 9.56 21.83 -5.71
CA PHE A 43 9.09 23.04 -5.07
C PHE A 43 9.95 23.34 -3.85
N ASP A 44 10.50 24.55 -3.77
CA ASP A 44 11.40 24.96 -2.69
C ASP A 44 10.71 25.71 -1.53
N GLY A 45 9.39 25.89 -1.62
CA GLY A 45 8.62 26.71 -0.69
C GLY A 45 8.13 28.02 -1.31
N THR A 46 8.72 28.44 -2.43
CA THR A 46 8.36 29.68 -3.13
C THR A 46 7.89 29.44 -4.55
N SER A 47 8.58 28.57 -5.31
CA SER A 47 8.25 28.31 -6.71
C SER A 47 8.61 26.88 -7.13
N TRP A 48 8.04 26.46 -8.26
CA TRP A 48 8.42 25.22 -8.93
C TRP A 48 9.62 25.49 -9.84
N THR A 49 10.65 24.64 -9.72
CA THR A 49 11.86 24.67 -10.55
C THR A 49 12.09 23.30 -11.16
N ALA A 50 12.58 23.23 -12.39
CA ALA A 50 12.92 21.96 -13.04
C ALA A 50 14.05 21.23 -12.29
N LEU A 51 13.97 19.90 -12.23
CA LEU A 51 15.05 19.04 -11.77
C LEU A 51 16.13 18.93 -12.85
N GLU A 52 17.40 18.91 -12.43
CA GLU A 52 18.55 18.72 -13.35
C GLU A 52 18.52 17.34 -14.02
N LYS A 53 18.07 16.32 -13.28
CA LYS A 53 17.85 14.96 -13.75
C LYS A 53 16.45 14.50 -13.34
N PRO A 54 15.68 13.81 -14.20
CA PRO A 54 14.40 13.25 -13.78
C PRO A 54 14.54 12.26 -12.63
N LEU A 55 13.61 12.32 -11.67
CA LEU A 55 13.55 11.42 -10.51
C LEU A 55 12.25 10.62 -10.56
N ASN A 56 12.31 9.42 -11.14
CA ASN A 56 11.12 8.63 -11.42
C ASN A 56 10.89 7.55 -10.34
N LEU A 57 9.62 7.29 -10.05
CA LEU A 57 9.24 6.09 -9.30
C LEU A 57 9.43 4.86 -10.19
N LYS A 58 10.34 3.99 -9.80
CA LYS A 58 10.66 2.73 -10.47
C LYS A 58 10.23 1.57 -9.59
N LYS A 59 9.85 0.43 -10.19
CA LYS A 59 9.55 -0.78 -9.41
C LYS A 59 10.79 -1.18 -8.61
N THR A 60 10.56 -1.71 -7.42
CA THR A 60 11.62 -2.26 -6.55
C THR A 60 11.22 -3.63 -6.02
N ILE A 61 12.23 -4.41 -5.62
CA ILE A 61 12.10 -5.82 -5.29
C ILE A 61 12.84 -6.16 -4.01
N PHE A 62 12.40 -7.22 -3.33
CA PHE A 62 13.13 -7.78 -2.20
C PHE A 62 14.30 -8.62 -2.71
N ASP A 63 15.50 -8.34 -2.20
CA ASP A 63 16.72 -9.08 -2.55
C ASP A 63 16.90 -10.36 -1.72
N ASP A 64 16.05 -10.58 -0.71
CA ASP A 64 16.11 -11.72 0.21
C ASP A 64 15.07 -12.79 -0.08
N GLU A 65 14.54 -12.81 -1.31
CA GLU A 65 13.61 -13.84 -1.77
C GLU A 65 12.37 -14.02 -0.89
N ARG A 66 11.94 -12.99 -0.14
CA ARG A 66 10.75 -13.12 0.71
C ARG A 66 9.42 -13.13 -0.06
N ILE A 67 9.44 -12.73 -1.33
CA ILE A 67 8.31 -12.87 -2.26
C ILE A 67 8.72 -13.84 -3.36
N LEU A 68 8.05 -14.99 -3.42
CA LEU A 68 8.40 -16.10 -4.32
C LEU A 68 7.19 -16.58 -5.07
N THR A 69 7.29 -16.64 -6.40
CA THR A 69 6.41 -17.50 -7.21
C THR A 69 7.05 -18.87 -7.32
N LEU A 70 6.31 -19.91 -6.93
CA LEU A 70 6.80 -21.28 -6.89
C LEU A 70 6.62 -21.96 -8.24
N ASP A 71 7.63 -22.74 -8.65
CA ASP A 71 7.64 -23.45 -9.92
C ASP A 71 7.14 -24.88 -9.74
N PRO A 72 6.36 -25.44 -10.69
CA PRO A 72 5.90 -26.81 -10.63
C PRO A 72 7.11 -27.74 -10.68
N VAL A 73 7.10 -28.73 -9.81
CA VAL A 73 8.06 -29.82 -9.80
C VAL A 73 7.52 -30.94 -10.68
N GLU A 74 8.38 -31.63 -11.42
CA GLU A 74 7.97 -32.69 -12.34
C GLU A 74 7.17 -33.77 -11.60
N GLU A 75 6.04 -34.17 -12.19
CA GLU A 75 5.23 -35.31 -11.75
C GLU A 75 6.19 -36.50 -11.59
N ASN A 76 6.28 -37.07 -10.37
CA ASN A 76 7.18 -38.14 -9.90
C ASN A 76 8.37 -37.74 -9.02
N SER A 77 8.66 -36.44 -8.84
CA SER A 77 9.71 -36.00 -7.91
C SER A 77 9.13 -35.39 -6.63
N ILE A 78 8.64 -36.25 -5.75
CA ILE A 78 8.19 -35.84 -4.41
C ILE A 78 9.43 -35.45 -3.59
N PRO A 79 9.47 -34.24 -3.01
CA PRO A 79 10.56 -33.85 -2.13
C PRO A 79 10.60 -34.74 -0.90
N VAL A 80 11.79 -35.25 -0.54
CA VAL A 80 12.02 -36.13 0.62
C VAL A 80 11.46 -35.53 1.91
N GLU A 81 11.50 -34.20 2.01
CA GLU A 81 10.94 -33.45 3.13
C GLU A 81 9.46 -33.78 3.36
N LEU A 82 8.68 -34.03 2.31
CA LEU A 82 7.23 -34.25 2.35
C LEU A 82 6.82 -35.72 2.43
N GLU A 83 7.71 -36.68 2.11
CA GLU A 83 7.36 -38.10 1.97
C GLU A 83 6.61 -38.67 3.18
N ALA A 84 7.09 -38.37 4.39
CA ALA A 84 6.47 -38.84 5.63
C ALA A 84 5.09 -38.23 5.93
N SER A 85 4.74 -37.11 5.28
CA SER A 85 3.48 -36.38 5.48
C SER A 85 2.42 -36.71 4.43
N LEU A 86 2.76 -37.47 3.39
CA LEU A 86 1.84 -37.83 2.31
C LEU A 86 1.07 -39.11 2.62
N GLY A 87 -0.19 -39.15 2.18
CA GLY A 87 -1.05 -40.33 2.29
C GLY A 87 -0.87 -41.34 1.15
N GLY A 88 -0.25 -40.94 0.03
CA GLY A 88 0.19 -41.83 -1.06
C GLY A 88 -0.93 -42.38 -1.95
N LYS A 89 -2.17 -41.92 -1.79
CA LYS A 89 -3.37 -42.44 -2.49
C LYS A 89 -3.97 -41.49 -3.53
N TYR A 90 -3.48 -40.27 -3.61
CA TYR A 90 -4.10 -39.18 -4.36
C TYR A 90 -3.10 -38.54 -5.33
N ASP A 91 -3.62 -37.80 -6.32
CA ASP A 91 -2.81 -36.94 -7.20
C ASP A 91 -2.00 -35.94 -6.37
N ILE A 92 -0.76 -35.65 -6.75
CA ILE A 92 0.13 -34.79 -5.98
C ILE A 92 0.69 -33.72 -6.89
N LYS A 93 0.40 -32.45 -6.57
CA LYS A 93 0.97 -31.29 -7.25
C LYS A 93 1.95 -30.59 -6.33
N VAL A 94 3.21 -30.62 -6.70
CA VAL A 94 4.28 -29.99 -5.93
C VAL A 94 4.77 -28.73 -6.65
N TYR A 95 4.96 -27.68 -5.88
CA TYR A 95 5.59 -26.44 -6.31
C TYR A 95 6.77 -26.14 -5.38
N ARG A 96 7.91 -25.75 -5.95
CA ARG A 96 9.13 -25.46 -5.20
C ARG A 96 9.83 -24.22 -5.76
N LYS A 97 10.43 -23.44 -4.85
CA LYS A 97 11.46 -22.47 -5.17
C LYS A 97 12.32 -22.25 -3.94
N SER A 98 13.64 -22.33 -4.10
CA SER A 98 14.59 -22.27 -2.97
C SER A 98 14.19 -23.29 -1.89
N ASP A 99 14.13 -22.88 -0.62
CA ASP A 99 13.74 -23.71 0.52
C ASP A 99 12.22 -23.73 0.80
N VAL A 100 11.42 -23.17 -0.10
CA VAL A 100 9.96 -23.17 0.02
C VAL A 100 9.36 -24.28 -0.84
N ILE A 101 8.54 -25.12 -0.21
CA ILE A 101 7.83 -26.21 -0.87
C ILE A 101 6.35 -26.11 -0.52
N LEU A 102 5.50 -26.12 -1.53
CA LEU A 102 4.05 -26.23 -1.41
C LEU A 102 3.59 -27.47 -2.16
N CYS A 103 2.83 -28.32 -1.49
CA CYS A 103 2.24 -29.51 -2.06
C CYS A 103 0.74 -29.50 -1.86
N ILE A 104 0.00 -29.80 -2.93
CA ILE A 104 -1.43 -30.06 -2.90
C ILE A 104 -1.60 -31.56 -3.14
N GLU A 105 -2.05 -32.27 -2.10
CA GLU A 105 -2.37 -33.69 -2.16
C GLU A 105 -3.87 -33.87 -2.36
N GLY A 106 -4.23 -34.56 -3.44
CA GLY A 106 -5.58 -34.64 -3.95
C GLY A 106 -6.13 -33.26 -4.28
N GLU A 107 -7.28 -32.94 -3.70
CA GLU A 107 -7.97 -31.68 -3.95
C GLU A 107 -8.35 -30.96 -2.66
N GLU A 108 -7.79 -31.35 -1.52
CA GLU A 108 -8.20 -30.81 -0.22
C GLU A 108 -7.02 -30.54 0.71
N LYS A 109 -5.96 -31.35 0.66
CA LYS A 109 -4.86 -31.27 1.62
C LYS A 109 -3.70 -30.46 1.05
N ILE A 110 -3.22 -29.50 1.84
CA ILE A 110 -2.11 -28.63 1.50
C ILE A 110 -1.01 -28.81 2.54
N LEU A 111 0.20 -29.07 2.07
CA LEU A 111 1.41 -29.24 2.85
C LEU A 111 2.39 -28.13 2.47
N ILE A 112 2.91 -27.43 3.47
CA ILE A 112 3.77 -26.26 3.25
C ILE A 112 5.01 -26.37 4.12
N LYS A 113 6.19 -26.34 3.50
CA LYS A 113 7.49 -26.21 4.15
C LYS A 113 8.07 -24.85 3.80
N MET A 114 8.52 -24.12 4.81
CA MET A 114 9.10 -22.79 4.68
C MET A 114 10.44 -22.72 5.42
N PRO A 115 11.34 -21.80 5.05
CA PRO A 115 12.61 -21.60 5.75
C PRO A 115 12.45 -21.31 7.24
N ILE A 116 11.36 -20.60 7.60
CA ILE A 116 11.11 -20.15 8.98
C ILE A 116 10.34 -21.14 9.85
N THR A 117 9.93 -22.29 9.30
CA THR A 117 9.18 -23.32 10.03
C THR A 117 10.06 -24.55 10.23
N LYS A 118 10.14 -25.11 11.45
CA LYS A 118 10.86 -26.39 11.63
C LYS A 118 10.05 -27.53 11.04
N ASN A 119 8.75 -27.53 11.28
CA ASN A 119 7.82 -28.55 10.81
C ASN A 119 7.08 -28.16 9.51
N ILE A 120 6.47 -29.16 8.87
CA ILE A 120 5.54 -28.96 7.75
C ILE A 120 4.20 -28.48 8.31
N ILE A 121 3.70 -27.40 7.73
CA ILE A 121 2.36 -26.91 8.01
C ILE A 121 1.39 -27.70 7.14
N THR A 122 0.41 -28.34 7.78
CA THR A 122 -0.66 -29.05 7.10
C THR A 122 -1.96 -28.28 7.26
N TRP A 123 -2.65 -28.02 6.15
CA TRP A 123 -3.98 -27.43 6.14
C TRP A 123 -4.90 -28.26 5.24
N ASN A 124 -6.11 -28.54 5.72
CA ASN A 124 -7.12 -29.26 4.95
C ASN A 124 -8.25 -28.29 4.61
N SER A 125 -8.55 -28.18 3.32
CA SER A 125 -9.70 -27.45 2.82
C SER A 125 -10.97 -28.18 3.21
N SER A 126 -11.98 -27.42 3.65
CA SER A 126 -13.32 -27.96 3.88
C SER A 126 -14.09 -28.25 2.59
N GLN A 127 -13.53 -27.87 1.44
CA GLN A 127 -14.11 -28.01 0.11
C GLN A 127 -13.04 -28.42 -0.89
N ARG A 128 -13.44 -29.18 -1.91
CA ARG A 128 -12.60 -29.48 -3.07
C ARG A 128 -12.03 -28.19 -3.69
N LEU A 129 -10.72 -28.12 -3.82
CA LEU A 129 -9.99 -27.05 -4.50
C LEU A 129 -10.28 -27.09 -6.01
N PRO A 130 -10.33 -25.92 -6.67
CA PRO A 130 -10.57 -25.89 -8.11
C PRO A 130 -9.41 -26.50 -8.88
N VAL A 131 -9.71 -27.02 -10.07
CA VAL A 131 -8.67 -27.46 -11.01
C VAL A 131 -7.86 -26.23 -11.45
N LEU A 132 -6.58 -26.23 -11.11
CA LEU A 132 -5.68 -25.12 -11.44
C LEU A 132 -5.23 -25.20 -12.91
N PRO A 133 -5.24 -24.09 -13.66
CA PRO A 133 -4.65 -24.04 -14.98
C PRO A 133 -3.18 -24.44 -14.96
N LYS A 134 -2.68 -25.08 -16.03
CA LYS A 134 -1.26 -25.47 -16.13
C LYS A 134 -0.28 -24.32 -15.95
N ILE A 135 -0.70 -23.10 -16.26
CA ILE A 135 0.08 -21.86 -16.13
C ILE A 135 0.05 -21.26 -14.73
N TRP A 136 -0.82 -21.75 -13.83
CA TRP A 136 -0.95 -21.21 -12.48
C TRP A 136 0.29 -21.55 -11.65
N ARG A 137 0.75 -20.58 -10.87
CA ARG A 137 1.90 -20.68 -9.99
C ARG A 137 1.52 -20.07 -8.64
N PRO A 138 1.58 -20.82 -7.53
CA PRO A 138 1.38 -20.25 -6.21
C PRO A 138 2.42 -19.18 -5.90
N THR A 139 2.02 -18.16 -5.14
CA THR A 139 2.95 -17.12 -4.66
C THR A 139 2.97 -17.08 -3.15
N VAL A 140 4.16 -16.93 -2.58
CA VAL A 140 4.45 -16.89 -1.15
C VAL A 140 5.00 -15.52 -0.78
N PHE A 141 4.50 -14.97 0.32
CA PHE A 141 4.92 -13.70 0.92
C PHE A 141 5.33 -13.97 2.36
N ILE A 142 6.63 -13.99 2.62
CA ILE A 142 7.20 -14.03 3.96
C ILE A 142 7.30 -12.57 4.41
N LEU A 143 6.31 -12.08 5.17
CA LEU A 143 6.30 -10.67 5.56
C LEU A 143 7.30 -10.37 6.67
N ASN A 144 7.49 -11.33 7.57
CA ASN A 144 8.48 -11.34 8.64
C ASN A 144 8.62 -12.77 9.23
N GLU A 145 9.32 -12.90 10.36
CA GLU A 145 9.57 -14.17 11.06
C GLU A 145 8.32 -14.90 11.60
N GLY A 146 7.17 -14.23 11.64
CA GLY A 146 5.94 -14.76 12.23
C GLY A 146 4.72 -14.73 11.31
N ASN A 147 4.80 -14.10 10.14
CA ASN A 147 3.66 -13.85 9.26
C ASN A 147 4.00 -14.25 7.82
N ILE A 148 3.25 -15.21 7.27
CA ILE A 148 3.38 -15.68 5.89
C ILE A 148 2.01 -15.67 5.21
N PHE A 149 1.98 -15.28 3.94
CA PHE A 149 0.79 -15.37 3.10
C PHE A 149 1.08 -16.24 1.89
N VAL A 150 0.20 -17.17 1.60
CA VAL A 150 0.35 -18.11 0.49
C VAL A 150 -0.87 -18.04 -0.40
N ARG A 151 -0.70 -17.45 -1.58
CA ARG A 151 -1.72 -17.44 -2.63
C ARG A 151 -1.65 -18.75 -3.40
N MET A 152 -2.32 -19.75 -2.85
CA MET A 152 -2.34 -21.12 -3.37
C MET A 152 -3.19 -21.27 -4.64
N ILE A 153 -4.30 -20.54 -4.73
CA ILE A 153 -5.23 -20.53 -5.87
C ILE A 153 -5.61 -19.07 -6.20
N PRO A 154 -6.24 -18.80 -7.37
CA PRO A 154 -6.53 -17.43 -7.79
C PRO A 154 -7.29 -16.59 -6.76
N ASP A 155 -8.31 -17.18 -6.13
CA ASP A 155 -9.29 -16.44 -5.33
C ASP A 155 -9.09 -16.57 -3.82
N LYS A 156 -8.22 -17.47 -3.37
CA LYS A 156 -7.99 -17.73 -1.94
C LYS A 156 -6.51 -17.71 -1.57
N CYS A 157 -6.27 -17.23 -0.35
CA CYS A 157 -4.95 -17.22 0.28
C CYS A 157 -5.00 -17.92 1.63
N LEU A 158 -3.87 -18.51 2.02
CA LEU A 158 -3.64 -18.94 3.38
C LEU A 158 -2.87 -17.85 4.12
N VAL A 159 -3.41 -17.41 5.24
CA VAL A 159 -2.75 -16.59 6.25
C VAL A 159 -2.14 -17.53 7.27
N ILE A 160 -0.82 -17.48 7.41
CA ILE A 160 -0.07 -18.35 8.32
C ILE A 160 0.61 -17.46 9.36
N SER A 161 0.22 -17.66 10.61
CA SER A 161 0.53 -16.76 11.72
C SER A 161 1.16 -17.54 12.85
N LYS A 162 2.33 -17.13 13.32
CA LYS A 162 2.98 -17.75 14.46
C LYS A 162 2.18 -17.50 15.73
N VAL A 163 1.93 -18.57 16.48
CA VAL A 163 1.23 -18.52 17.76
C VAL A 163 2.27 -18.53 18.87
N ASN A 164 2.33 -17.46 19.66
CA ASN A 164 3.33 -17.26 20.72
C ASN A 164 4.79 -17.33 20.23
N LYS A 165 5.73 -17.46 21.16
CA LYS A 165 7.16 -17.67 20.85
C LYS A 165 7.50 -19.14 20.47
N SER A 166 6.51 -20.02 20.37
CA SER A 166 6.72 -21.43 19.98
C SER A 166 6.80 -21.58 18.45
N ASP A 167 7.16 -22.76 17.95
CA ASP A 167 7.14 -23.08 16.51
C ASP A 167 5.74 -23.53 16.03
N SER A 168 4.69 -23.01 16.67
CA SER A 168 3.31 -23.31 16.32
C SER A 168 2.74 -22.24 15.41
N PHE A 169 1.98 -22.63 14.39
CA PHE A 169 1.37 -21.72 13.43
C PHE A 169 -0.12 -21.97 13.33
N LYS A 170 -0.90 -20.89 13.30
CA LYS A 170 -2.31 -20.90 12.94
C LYS A 170 -2.43 -20.62 11.45
N VAL A 171 -3.28 -21.39 10.77
CA VAL A 171 -3.53 -21.24 9.33
C VAL A 171 -4.99 -20.92 9.10
N GLU A 172 -5.26 -19.86 8.37
CA GLU A 172 -6.62 -19.46 7.97
C GLU A 172 -6.70 -19.24 6.48
N CYS A 173 -7.79 -19.71 5.88
CA CYS A 173 -8.04 -19.52 4.46
C CYS A 173 -9.03 -18.37 4.28
N ILE A 174 -8.60 -17.35 3.54
CA ILE A 174 -9.39 -16.15 3.25
C ILE A 174 -9.53 -15.96 1.75
N ASN A 175 -10.52 -15.16 1.37
CA ASN A 175 -10.63 -14.68 0.00
C ASN A 175 -9.55 -13.63 -0.26
N PHE A 176 -8.88 -13.76 -1.40
CA PHE A 176 -7.76 -12.90 -1.77
C PHE A 176 -8.18 -11.43 -1.92
N SER A 177 -9.43 -11.17 -2.36
CA SER A 177 -10.02 -9.83 -2.54
C SER A 177 -10.34 -9.10 -1.23
N GLU A 178 -10.26 -9.76 -0.07
CA GLU A 178 -10.82 -9.24 1.18
C GLU A 178 -9.83 -8.40 2.00
N GLY A 179 -8.80 -7.85 1.36
CA GLY A 179 -7.81 -6.99 2.01
C GLY A 179 -6.48 -6.96 1.28
N PHE A 180 -5.44 -6.56 1.99
CA PHE A 180 -4.07 -6.59 1.50
C PHE A 180 -3.09 -6.89 2.63
N CYS A 181 -1.88 -7.30 2.25
CA CYS A 181 -0.75 -7.39 3.16
C CYS A 181 0.52 -6.88 2.50
N CYS A 182 1.41 -6.28 3.28
CA CYS A 182 2.70 -5.81 2.79
C CYS A 182 3.74 -5.80 3.91
N CYS A 183 5.02 -5.74 3.52
CA CYS A 183 6.13 -5.61 4.44
C CYS A 183 6.55 -4.14 4.49
N HIS A 184 6.70 -3.60 5.70
CA HIS A 184 7.17 -2.26 5.91
C HIS A 184 8.67 -2.18 5.59
N PRO A 185 9.09 -1.41 4.57
CA PRO A 185 10.42 -1.57 3.98
C PRO A 185 11.60 -1.08 4.83
N ILE A 186 11.31 -0.27 5.85
CA ILE A 186 12.30 0.33 6.76
C ILE A 186 12.51 -0.51 8.04
N ASN A 187 11.46 -1.15 8.56
CA ASN A 187 11.49 -1.83 9.87
C ASN A 187 11.06 -3.30 9.83
N ASN A 188 10.70 -3.83 8.65
CA ASN A 188 10.27 -5.21 8.42
C ASN A 188 9.02 -5.65 9.21
N LEU A 189 8.20 -4.72 9.71
CA LEU A 189 6.88 -5.07 10.26
C LEU A 189 5.94 -5.49 9.14
N ALA A 190 5.03 -6.43 9.42
CA ALA A 190 3.93 -6.73 8.51
C ALA A 190 2.83 -5.67 8.66
N LEU A 191 2.32 -5.14 7.55
CA LEU A 191 1.08 -4.37 7.49
C LEU A 191 -0.01 -5.26 6.93
N LEU A 192 -1.09 -5.41 7.67
CA LEU A 192 -2.20 -6.30 7.34
C LEU A 192 -3.50 -5.51 7.41
N TYR A 193 -4.41 -5.75 6.47
CA TYR A 193 -5.70 -5.07 6.43
C TYR A 193 -6.81 -5.99 5.94
N GLY A 194 -8.03 -5.78 6.46
CA GLY A 194 -9.20 -6.58 6.13
C GLY A 194 -9.10 -7.97 6.74
N ASP A 195 -9.45 -8.99 5.97
CA ASP A 195 -9.47 -10.37 6.45
C ASP A 195 -8.05 -10.93 6.69
N TYR A 196 -7.01 -10.18 6.29
CA TYR A 196 -5.60 -10.52 6.50
C TYR A 196 -5.12 -10.28 7.95
N GLU A 197 -5.84 -9.48 8.75
CA GLU A 197 -5.43 -9.14 10.13
C GLU A 197 -5.70 -10.28 11.15
N GLN A 198 -6.37 -11.36 10.73
CA GLN A 198 -6.84 -12.40 11.64
C GLN A 198 -5.70 -13.10 12.39
N ASN A 199 -5.84 -13.19 13.72
CA ASN A 199 -4.99 -13.96 14.64
C ASN A 199 -3.50 -13.58 14.64
N GLN A 200 -3.21 -12.28 14.70
CA GLN A 200 -1.85 -11.77 14.67
C GLN A 200 -1.46 -11.05 15.96
N GLU A 201 -0.41 -11.53 16.61
CA GLU A 201 0.12 -10.94 17.84
C GLU A 201 1.53 -10.36 17.68
N PHE A 202 2.30 -10.82 16.69
CA PHE A 202 3.74 -10.54 16.60
C PHE A 202 4.14 -9.77 15.35
N SER A 203 4.96 -8.73 15.53
CA SER A 203 5.66 -8.03 14.46
C SER A 203 4.75 -7.44 13.37
N VAL A 204 3.52 -7.04 13.75
CA VAL A 204 2.54 -6.39 12.87
C VAL A 204 2.38 -4.92 13.25
N MET A 205 2.33 -4.03 12.24
CA MET A 205 1.82 -2.68 12.40
C MET A 205 0.29 -2.73 12.31
N LYS A 206 -0.38 -2.60 13.46
CA LYS A 206 -1.85 -2.52 13.51
C LYS A 206 -2.32 -1.24 12.85
N LEU A 207 -3.16 -1.37 11.83
CA LEU A 207 -3.75 -0.24 11.13
C LEU A 207 -5.05 0.17 11.83
N PRO A 208 -5.32 1.47 12.02
CA PRO A 208 -6.65 1.90 12.42
C PRO A 208 -7.62 1.71 11.24
N LYS A 209 -8.89 2.08 11.44
CA LYS A 209 -9.87 2.08 10.36
C LYS A 209 -9.39 2.97 9.21
N LEU A 210 -9.19 2.38 8.04
CA LEU A 210 -8.72 3.08 6.85
C LEU A 210 -9.79 4.01 6.27
N PRO A 211 -9.38 5.06 5.53
CA PRO A 211 -10.30 5.90 4.76
C PRO A 211 -11.16 5.04 3.83
N VAL A 212 -12.41 5.45 3.60
CA VAL A 212 -13.31 4.72 2.70
C VAL A 212 -12.79 4.78 1.27
N SER A 213 -12.78 3.64 0.60
CA SER A 213 -12.43 3.49 -0.81
C SER A 213 -13.42 2.54 -1.49
N ASN A 214 -13.39 2.47 -2.82
CA ASN A 214 -14.17 1.49 -3.59
C ASN A 214 -13.43 0.13 -3.62
N GLY A 215 -13.33 -0.55 -2.48
CA GLY A 215 -12.74 -1.88 -2.34
C GLY A 215 -11.61 -2.00 -1.30
N LYS A 216 -11.49 -3.16 -0.65
CA LYS A 216 -10.59 -3.36 0.50
C LYS A 216 -9.09 -3.26 0.18
N TYR A 217 -8.68 -3.36 -1.09
CA TYR A 217 -7.28 -3.22 -1.55
C TYR A 217 -7.01 -1.92 -2.32
N ASN A 218 -7.99 -1.02 -2.39
CA ASN A 218 -7.93 0.15 -3.27
C ASN A 218 -7.17 1.34 -2.62
N TYR A 219 -5.89 1.12 -2.30
CA TYR A 219 -5.03 2.06 -1.59
C TYR A 219 -3.61 2.15 -2.17
N PHE A 220 -3.00 3.32 -2.07
CA PHE A 220 -1.55 3.49 -2.07
C PHE A 220 -1.05 3.69 -0.64
N ILE A 221 0.09 3.09 -0.31
CA ILE A 221 0.74 3.23 0.99
C ILE A 221 2.10 3.88 0.79
N HIS A 222 2.25 5.09 1.27
CA HIS A 222 3.49 5.86 1.22
C HIS A 222 4.25 5.60 2.51
N PHE A 223 5.44 5.00 2.41
CA PHE A 223 6.35 4.82 3.52
C PHE A 223 7.36 5.97 3.54
N PHE A 224 7.36 6.74 4.61
CA PHE A 224 8.37 7.75 4.91
C PHE A 224 9.40 7.19 5.87
N SER A 225 10.58 7.80 5.90
CA SER A 225 11.64 7.48 6.88
C SER A 225 11.16 7.58 8.35
N TRP A 226 10.10 8.33 8.61
CA TRP A 226 9.56 8.62 9.94
C TRP A 226 8.12 8.12 10.17
N GLY A 227 7.42 7.60 9.17
CA GLY A 227 5.99 7.26 9.30
C GLY A 227 5.38 6.68 8.03
N THR A 228 4.05 6.49 8.04
CA THR A 228 3.33 5.81 6.95
C THR A 228 2.06 6.57 6.62
N MET A 229 1.78 6.87 5.35
CA MET A 229 0.52 7.47 4.91
C MET A 229 -0.24 6.51 4.00
N ILE A 230 -1.51 6.30 4.29
CA ILE A 230 -2.42 5.44 3.54
C ILE A 230 -3.39 6.34 2.79
N VAL A 231 -3.41 6.21 1.47
CA VAL A 231 -4.17 7.07 0.56
C VAL A 231 -5.13 6.19 -0.23
N PRO A 232 -6.46 6.36 -0.10
CA PRO A 232 -7.41 5.67 -0.96
C PRO A 232 -7.22 6.14 -2.40
N LYS A 233 -7.29 5.23 -3.39
CA LYS A 233 -7.22 5.66 -4.80
C LYS A 233 -8.48 6.38 -5.26
N TYR A 234 -9.56 6.25 -4.49
CA TYR A 234 -10.85 6.87 -4.74
C TYR A 234 -11.42 7.39 -3.42
N ALA A 235 -11.79 8.66 -3.37
CA ALA A 235 -12.40 9.29 -2.21
C ALA A 235 -13.76 9.91 -2.58
N GLU A 236 -14.80 9.63 -1.78
CA GLU A 236 -16.08 10.29 -1.90
C GLU A 236 -16.19 11.43 -0.90
N ILE A 237 -16.42 12.62 -1.42
CA ILE A 237 -16.86 13.77 -0.64
C ILE A 237 -18.38 13.65 -0.54
N SER A 238 -18.87 13.41 0.67
CA SER A 238 -20.29 13.28 0.93
C SER A 238 -20.95 14.63 1.19
N LYS A 239 -22.21 14.77 0.74
CA LYS A 239 -23.06 15.92 1.07
C LYS A 239 -23.39 15.82 2.56
N GLY A 240 -22.84 16.71 3.38
CA GLY A 240 -23.29 16.86 4.76
C GLY A 240 -24.79 17.14 4.78
N LEU A 241 -25.59 16.12 5.08
CA LEU A 241 -26.93 16.32 5.63
C LEU A 241 -26.75 16.72 7.09
N LEU A 242 -27.65 17.55 7.62
CA LEU A 242 -27.64 18.09 8.98
C LEU A 242 -27.41 17.04 10.10
N CYS A 243 -27.50 15.74 9.80
CA CYS A 243 -27.32 14.65 10.78
C CYS A 243 -26.31 13.55 10.38
N ASN A 244 -25.62 13.61 9.23
CA ASN A 244 -24.62 12.59 8.83
C ASN A 244 -23.26 13.22 8.56
N LEU A 245 -22.45 13.31 9.62
CA LEU A 245 -21.08 13.85 9.66
C LEU A 245 -20.04 12.77 9.38
N LYS A 246 -20.14 12.04 8.25
CA LYS A 246 -19.02 11.16 7.88
C LYS A 246 -17.84 12.05 7.42
N PRO A 247 -16.66 11.96 8.04
CA PRO A 247 -15.52 12.77 7.64
C PRO A 247 -15.07 12.35 6.24
N ASN A 248 -14.79 13.34 5.38
CA ASN A 248 -14.30 13.10 4.02
C ASN A 248 -12.77 12.90 4.06
N VAL A 249 -12.34 11.77 4.62
CA VAL A 249 -10.93 11.46 4.81
C VAL A 249 -10.30 11.09 3.46
N ILE A 250 -9.27 11.83 3.04
CA ILE A 250 -8.52 11.60 1.78
C ILE A 250 -7.15 10.96 2.00
N ALA A 251 -6.69 10.90 3.25
CA ALA A 251 -5.50 10.14 3.64
C ALA A 251 -5.49 9.93 5.16
N LEU A 252 -4.80 8.87 5.59
CA LEU A 252 -4.51 8.60 6.98
C LEU A 252 -2.99 8.57 7.15
N LEU A 253 -2.45 9.43 8.00
CA LEU A 253 -1.04 9.46 8.33
C LEU A 253 -0.80 8.85 9.72
N ILE A 254 0.08 7.85 9.78
CA ILE A 254 0.51 7.16 11.00
C ILE A 254 1.92 7.65 11.30
N VAL A 255 2.08 8.31 12.45
CA VAL A 255 3.35 8.72 13.03
C VAL A 255 3.59 7.80 14.23
N PRO A 256 4.50 6.81 14.10
CA PRO A 256 4.82 5.93 15.21
C PRO A 256 5.37 6.70 16.43
N PRO A 257 5.18 6.18 17.65
CA PRO A 257 4.45 4.96 17.97
C PRO A 257 2.91 5.08 18.06
N LYS A 258 2.34 6.27 18.30
CA LYS A 258 0.94 6.38 18.79
C LYS A 258 0.07 7.44 18.12
N ILE A 259 0.53 8.11 17.07
CA ILE A 259 -0.24 9.21 16.47
C ILE A 259 -0.84 8.77 15.13
N HIS A 260 -2.16 8.88 15.02
CA HIS A 260 -2.92 8.69 13.79
C HIS A 260 -3.59 10.02 13.41
N ILE A 261 -3.32 10.52 12.21
CA ILE A 261 -3.82 11.80 11.71
C ILE A 261 -4.69 11.54 10.49
N SER A 262 -6.00 11.79 10.61
CA SER A 262 -6.94 11.78 9.49
C SER A 262 -6.85 13.11 8.75
N ILE A 263 -6.54 13.06 7.47
CA ILE A 263 -6.49 14.24 6.60
C ILE A 263 -7.81 14.31 5.84
N GLU A 264 -8.57 15.38 6.08
CA GLU A 264 -9.97 15.49 5.69
C GLU A 264 -10.19 16.68 4.76
N LEU A 265 -11.06 16.53 3.76
CA LEU A 265 -11.55 17.63 2.96
C LEU A 265 -12.81 18.22 3.62
N ASP A 266 -12.64 19.41 4.22
CA ASP A 266 -13.70 20.11 4.94
C ASP A 266 -14.27 21.24 4.08
N SER A 267 -15.59 21.17 3.86
CA SER A 267 -16.33 22.10 3.01
C SER A 267 -17.27 22.95 3.83
N TYR A 268 -17.21 24.27 3.67
CA TYR A 268 -18.26 25.18 4.14
C TYR A 268 -19.56 25.10 3.32
N SER A 269 -19.66 24.18 2.37
CA SER A 269 -20.76 24.09 1.40
C SER A 269 -21.20 22.64 1.16
N PRO A 270 -22.51 22.34 1.11
CA PRO A 270 -22.99 20.98 0.93
C PRO A 270 -22.75 20.53 -0.50
N VAL A 271 -21.67 19.79 -0.74
CA VAL A 271 -21.36 19.20 -2.05
C VAL A 271 -21.02 17.74 -1.91
N ALA A 272 -21.48 16.98 -2.90
CA ALA A 272 -21.05 15.62 -3.12
C ALA A 272 -20.28 15.56 -4.43
N CYS A 273 -19.08 15.00 -4.38
CA CYS A 273 -18.27 14.66 -5.55
C CYS A 273 -17.33 13.51 -5.19
N SER A 274 -16.76 12.90 -6.22
CA SER A 274 -15.69 11.92 -6.06
C SER A 274 -14.37 12.49 -6.55
N LEU A 275 -13.28 11.98 -5.99
CA LEU A 275 -11.91 12.31 -6.38
C LEU A 275 -11.13 11.02 -6.63
N ASP A 276 -10.52 10.93 -7.79
CA ASP A 276 -9.60 9.88 -8.19
C ASP A 276 -8.15 10.32 -7.89
N TYR A 277 -7.40 9.54 -7.12
CA TYR A 277 -5.97 9.78 -6.91
C TYR A 277 -5.22 9.67 -8.26
N LYS A 278 -4.15 10.44 -8.44
CA LYS A 278 -3.40 10.62 -9.70
C LYS A 278 -4.08 11.46 -10.78
N LYS A 279 -5.37 11.72 -10.65
CA LYS A 279 -6.16 12.48 -11.63
C LYS A 279 -6.73 13.76 -11.04
N ASP A 280 -7.45 13.65 -9.93
CA ASP A 280 -8.11 14.79 -9.29
C ASP A 280 -7.29 15.32 -8.10
N PHE A 281 -6.48 14.47 -7.47
CA PHE A 281 -5.59 14.90 -6.39
C PHE A 281 -4.30 14.07 -6.26
N LEU A 282 -3.29 14.70 -5.67
CA LEU A 282 -2.03 14.11 -5.23
C LEU A 282 -1.71 14.60 -3.82
N ILE A 283 -1.24 13.73 -2.93
CA ILE A 283 -0.89 14.09 -1.56
C ILE A 283 0.45 13.48 -1.14
N THR A 284 1.22 14.24 -0.35
CA THR A 284 2.42 13.78 0.35
C THR A 284 2.57 14.51 1.68
N ALA A 285 3.49 14.03 2.51
CA ALA A 285 3.83 14.65 3.78
C ALA A 285 5.34 14.78 3.94
N ARG A 286 5.75 15.74 4.75
CA ARG A 286 7.13 15.94 5.18
C ARG A 286 7.15 16.20 6.68
N LYS A 287 8.19 15.76 7.36
CA LYS A 287 8.39 16.00 8.79
C LYS A 287 9.66 16.82 8.98
N PRO A 288 9.58 18.17 8.81
CA PRO A 288 10.76 19.02 8.89
C PRO A 288 11.45 18.96 10.26
N ASN A 289 10.67 18.80 11.33
CA ASN A 289 11.15 18.79 12.71
C ASN A 289 10.52 17.64 13.51
N ILE A 290 10.86 17.55 14.80
CA ILE A 290 10.39 16.48 15.69
C ILE A 290 8.85 16.50 15.87
N THR A 291 8.23 17.66 15.97
CA THR A 291 6.78 17.84 16.25
C THR A 291 5.96 18.31 15.06
N ASP A 292 6.62 18.76 14.00
CA ASP A 292 5.96 19.49 12.92
C ASP A 292 5.84 18.59 11.70
N ILE A 293 4.67 18.62 11.08
CA ILE A 293 4.32 17.90 9.87
C ILE A 293 3.79 18.92 8.86
N GLU A 294 4.37 18.90 7.67
CA GLU A 294 3.86 19.62 6.52
C GLU A 294 3.12 18.62 5.62
N ILE A 295 1.83 18.84 5.39
CA ILE A 295 1.04 18.08 4.42
C ILE A 295 0.92 18.91 3.15
N TYR A 296 1.25 18.31 2.01
CA TYR A 296 1.14 18.95 0.70
C TYR A 296 0.09 18.23 -0.13
N LEU A 297 -0.89 18.96 -0.62
CA LEU A 297 -1.97 18.49 -1.50
C LEU A 297 -1.90 19.28 -2.80
N ILE A 298 -1.97 18.58 -3.93
CA ILE A 298 -2.27 19.19 -5.24
C ILE A 298 -3.67 18.74 -5.63
N ALA A 299 -4.57 19.70 -5.89
CA ALA A 299 -5.89 19.46 -6.44
C ALA A 299 -6.40 20.73 -7.15
N HIS A 300 -7.17 20.57 -8.24
CA HIS A 300 -7.65 21.69 -9.08
C HIS A 300 -6.56 22.68 -9.49
N ASP A 301 -5.40 22.16 -9.87
CA ASP A 301 -4.22 22.95 -10.23
C ASP A 301 -3.68 23.88 -9.12
N GLN A 302 -4.08 23.67 -7.86
CA GLN A 302 -3.58 24.42 -6.70
C GLN A 302 -2.66 23.54 -5.86
N LEU A 303 -1.51 24.09 -5.44
CA LEU A 303 -0.70 23.50 -4.37
C LEU A 303 -1.11 24.09 -3.02
N ILE A 304 -1.53 23.21 -2.12
CA ILE A 304 -1.90 23.52 -0.74
C ILE A 304 -0.84 22.96 0.19
N LYS A 305 -0.42 23.78 1.15
CA LYS A 305 0.39 23.35 2.29
C LYS A 305 -0.42 23.50 3.56
N TYR A 306 -0.52 22.44 4.34
CA TYR A 306 -1.03 22.47 5.70
C TYR A 306 0.13 22.24 6.69
N GLU A 307 0.29 23.14 7.65
CA GLU A 307 1.30 23.08 8.71
C GLU A 307 0.63 22.58 9.99
N TYR A 308 1.04 21.40 10.47
CA TYR A 308 0.50 20.79 11.68
C TYR A 308 1.60 20.54 12.71
N SER A 309 1.35 20.91 13.97
CA SER A 309 2.24 20.60 15.08
C SER A 309 1.48 19.82 16.15
N PHE A 310 2.09 18.75 16.65
CA PHE A 310 1.52 17.93 17.72
C PHE A 310 2.37 17.94 18.99
N ASP A 311 1.74 17.66 20.12
CA ASP A 311 2.41 17.53 21.41
C ASP A 311 3.14 16.18 21.51
N LEU A 312 4.45 16.22 21.79
CA LEU A 312 5.28 15.01 21.96
C LEU A 312 4.79 14.06 23.04
N ARG A 313 4.08 14.55 24.05
CA ARG A 313 3.52 13.70 25.12
C ARG A 313 2.51 12.68 24.59
N LEU A 314 1.86 12.99 23.46
CA LEU A 314 0.93 12.10 22.76
C LEU A 314 1.62 10.92 22.08
N ASN A 315 2.94 11.02 21.83
CA ASN A 315 3.69 10.04 21.06
C ASN A 315 4.64 9.17 21.91
N LYS A 316 4.38 9.04 23.21
CA LYS A 316 5.16 8.15 24.09
C LYS A 316 4.68 6.71 23.96
N ASP A 317 5.58 5.73 24.12
CA ASP A 317 5.23 4.29 24.00
C ASP A 317 4.09 3.85 24.92
N ASN A 318 4.04 4.40 26.14
CA ASN A 318 3.01 4.12 27.14
C ASN A 318 1.74 4.96 26.98
N ALA A 319 1.70 5.91 26.03
CA ALA A 319 0.51 6.73 25.80
C ALA A 319 -0.57 5.95 25.03
N PRO A 320 -1.86 6.27 25.24
CA PRO A 320 -2.91 5.78 24.37
C PRO A 320 -2.70 6.29 22.93
N ILE A 321 -3.23 5.55 21.95
CA ILE A 321 -3.23 5.98 20.55
C ILE A 321 -4.04 7.27 20.45
N SER A 322 -3.42 8.31 19.89
CA SER A 322 -4.02 9.61 19.64
C SER A 322 -4.56 9.67 18.22
N TYR A 323 -5.85 9.98 18.10
CA TYR A 323 -6.53 10.20 16.83
C TYR A 323 -6.71 11.70 16.64
N LEU A 324 -6.07 12.25 15.62
CA LEU A 324 -5.98 13.67 15.32
C LEU A 324 -6.58 13.92 13.94
N HIS A 325 -7.00 15.15 13.67
CA HIS A 325 -7.70 15.53 12.45
C HIS A 325 -7.06 16.77 11.84
N VAL A 326 -6.79 16.72 10.53
CA VAL A 326 -6.30 17.84 9.72
C VAL A 326 -7.39 18.21 8.71
N PRO A 327 -8.19 19.26 8.97
CA PRO A 327 -9.22 19.71 8.06
C PRO A 327 -8.63 20.62 7.00
N ILE A 328 -8.47 20.09 5.78
CA ILE A 328 -8.12 20.87 4.60
C ILE A 328 -9.38 21.56 4.10
N LYS A 329 -9.43 22.88 4.29
CA LYS A 329 -10.62 23.68 4.07
C LYS A 329 -10.74 24.18 2.64
N PHE A 330 -11.95 24.07 2.11
CA PHE A 330 -12.28 24.63 0.81
C PHE A 330 -13.66 25.30 0.79
N LYS A 331 -13.89 26.10 -0.26
CA LYS A 331 -15.15 26.79 -0.51
C LYS A 331 -15.63 26.59 -1.93
N ILE A 332 -16.93 26.82 -2.12
CA ILE A 332 -17.58 26.87 -3.43
C ILE A 332 -18.20 28.24 -3.56
N SER A 333 -17.93 28.91 -4.68
CA SER A 333 -18.47 30.24 -4.94
C SER A 333 -20.00 30.21 -5.04
N LYS A 334 -20.63 31.35 -4.80
CA LYS A 334 -22.10 31.47 -4.96
C LYS A 334 -22.52 31.13 -6.40
N GLU A 335 -21.75 31.57 -7.39
CA GLU A 335 -21.99 31.30 -8.81
C GLU A 335 -22.00 29.79 -9.14
N GLU A 336 -21.00 29.06 -8.64
CA GLU A 336 -20.91 27.61 -8.84
C GLU A 336 -22.08 26.86 -8.18
N LYS A 337 -22.54 27.33 -7.01
CA LYS A 337 -23.76 26.81 -6.37
C LYS A 337 -25.00 27.06 -7.21
N GLU A 338 -25.15 28.25 -7.79
CA GLU A 338 -26.30 28.57 -8.66
C GLU A 338 -26.29 27.74 -9.95
N LYS A 339 -25.12 27.48 -10.55
CA LYS A 339 -25.01 26.54 -11.69
C LYS A 339 -25.48 25.14 -11.31
N LYS A 340 -25.07 24.62 -10.14
CA LYS A 340 -25.51 23.31 -9.62
C LYS A 340 -27.00 23.24 -9.32
N LYS A 341 -27.61 24.35 -8.86
CA LYS A 341 -29.06 24.43 -8.66
C LYS A 341 -29.83 24.37 -9.98
N LYS A 342 -29.30 25.01 -11.03
CA LYS A 342 -29.91 25.01 -12.37
C LYS A 342 -29.71 23.68 -13.10
N ASP A 343 -28.58 23.02 -12.89
CA ASP A 343 -28.26 21.72 -13.45
C ASP A 343 -27.72 20.78 -12.35
N PRO A 344 -28.54 19.83 -11.87
CA PRO A 344 -28.13 18.86 -10.85
C PRO A 344 -26.96 17.97 -11.28
N SER A 345 -26.65 17.83 -12.56
CA SER A 345 -25.52 17.03 -13.07
C SER A 345 -24.20 17.80 -13.08
N TYR A 346 -24.24 19.13 -13.01
CA TYR A 346 -23.07 20.00 -13.02
C TYR A 346 -22.06 19.64 -11.93
N LYS A 347 -20.76 19.59 -12.24
CA LYS A 347 -19.71 19.40 -11.23
C LYS A 347 -19.23 20.76 -10.72
N CYS A 348 -19.56 21.09 -9.47
CA CYS A 348 -19.13 22.35 -8.85
C CYS A 348 -17.61 22.44 -8.82
N LYS A 349 -17.07 23.57 -9.29
CA LYS A 349 -15.70 23.95 -8.99
C LYS A 349 -15.61 24.43 -7.55
N TRP A 350 -14.52 24.05 -6.89
CA TRP A 350 -14.20 24.50 -5.56
C TRP A 350 -12.77 25.01 -5.51
N SER A 351 -12.49 25.88 -4.54
CA SER A 351 -11.18 26.45 -4.32
C SER A 351 -10.81 26.38 -2.84
N PHE A 352 -9.53 26.16 -2.58
CA PHE A 352 -9.00 26.17 -1.24
C PHE A 352 -8.95 27.60 -0.68
N ILE A 353 -8.96 27.71 0.65
CA ILE A 353 -8.89 28.99 1.34
C ILE A 353 -7.62 29.08 2.17
N ASP A 354 -7.08 30.28 2.33
CA ASP A 354 -6.02 30.52 3.30
C ASP A 354 -6.63 30.59 4.71
N ILE A 355 -6.02 29.87 5.63
CA ILE A 355 -6.24 29.99 7.08
C ILE A 355 -4.89 29.94 7.78
N LYS A 356 -4.87 30.08 9.12
CA LYS A 356 -3.63 30.10 9.91
C LYS A 356 -2.67 28.96 9.54
N ASP A 357 -3.20 27.74 9.44
CA ASP A 357 -2.43 26.51 9.28
C ASP A 357 -2.47 25.97 7.85
N GLN A 358 -3.19 26.63 6.92
CA GLN A 358 -3.32 26.22 5.51
C GLN A 358 -3.02 27.39 4.58
N LYS A 359 -2.10 27.19 3.63
CA LYS A 359 -1.75 28.19 2.63
C LYS A 359 -1.89 27.63 1.22
N VAL A 360 -2.49 28.41 0.33
CA VAL A 360 -2.53 28.19 -1.11
C VAL A 360 -1.29 28.88 -1.70
N LEU A 361 -0.31 28.10 -2.17
CA LEU A 361 1.02 28.64 -2.46
C LEU A 361 1.20 29.08 -3.90
N SER A 362 0.89 28.21 -4.86
CA SER A 362 1.17 28.45 -6.27
C SER A 362 0.27 27.58 -7.16
N PRO A 363 0.08 27.97 -8.44
CA PRO A 363 -0.40 27.03 -9.44
C PRO A 363 0.50 25.79 -9.45
N SER A 364 -0.07 24.59 -9.53
CA SER A 364 0.71 23.37 -9.67
C SER A 364 1.55 23.43 -10.95
N SER A 365 2.77 22.90 -10.91
CA SER A 365 3.42 22.55 -12.17
C SER A 365 2.60 21.41 -12.77
N ASN A 366 1.99 21.62 -13.93
CA ASN A 366 1.22 20.65 -14.72
C ASN A 366 2.08 19.48 -15.27
N SER A 367 3.07 19.02 -14.51
CA SER A 367 3.76 17.78 -14.83
C SER A 367 2.79 16.63 -14.65
N SER A 368 2.76 15.73 -15.61
CA SER A 368 2.02 14.45 -15.68
C SER A 368 2.41 13.45 -14.57
N SER A 369 2.69 13.94 -13.37
CA SER A 369 3.22 13.15 -12.27
C SER A 369 2.11 12.31 -11.65
N TYR A 370 2.29 10.99 -11.72
CA TYR A 370 1.41 10.03 -11.07
C TYR A 370 1.42 10.13 -9.53
N HIS A 371 2.48 10.71 -8.94
CA HIS A 371 2.62 10.93 -7.50
C HIS A 371 3.37 12.25 -7.24
N ILE A 372 3.02 12.90 -6.13
CA ILE A 372 3.86 13.94 -5.52
C ILE A 372 4.70 13.31 -4.41
N MET A 373 5.97 13.68 -4.32
CA MET A 373 6.96 13.06 -3.43
C MET A 373 7.58 14.11 -2.52
N SER A 374 8.09 13.68 -1.37
CA SER A 374 8.85 14.54 -0.44
C SER A 374 10.24 13.96 -0.23
N SER A 375 11.14 14.75 0.34
CA SER A 375 12.51 14.31 0.70
C SER A 375 12.53 13.20 1.75
N ASP A 376 11.41 12.89 2.37
CA ASP A 376 11.31 11.85 3.40
C ASP A 376 10.72 10.55 2.85
N LEU A 377 10.20 10.56 1.62
CA LEU A 377 9.54 9.42 1.02
C LEU A 377 10.55 8.35 0.64
N ALA A 378 10.37 7.17 1.22
CA ALA A 378 11.22 6.02 0.98
C ALA A 378 10.68 5.15 -0.15
N CYS A 379 9.37 4.83 -0.13
CA CYS A 379 8.74 3.96 -1.11
C CYS A 379 7.21 4.12 -1.09
N ILE A 380 6.57 3.73 -2.19
CA ILE A 380 5.13 3.62 -2.33
C ILE A 380 4.79 2.15 -2.63
N PHE A 381 3.85 1.59 -1.88
CA PHE A 381 3.26 0.30 -2.17
C PHE A 381 1.86 0.49 -2.76
N ASP A 382 1.58 -0.20 -3.86
CA ASP A 382 0.26 -0.29 -4.46
C ASP A 382 -0.43 -1.55 -3.95
N ALA A 383 -1.43 -1.38 -3.08
CA ALA A 383 -2.16 -2.51 -2.47
C ALA A 383 -3.02 -3.28 -3.47
N GLU A 384 -3.41 -2.64 -4.58
CA GLU A 384 -4.17 -3.32 -5.61
C GLU A 384 -3.28 -4.26 -6.39
N THR A 385 -2.05 -3.88 -6.73
CA THR A 385 -1.15 -4.68 -7.57
C THR A 385 -0.10 -5.46 -6.78
N GLY A 386 0.06 -5.20 -5.49
CA GLY A 386 1.12 -5.78 -4.66
C GLY A 386 2.53 -5.30 -5.01
N THR A 387 2.66 -4.19 -5.74
CA THR A 387 3.96 -3.72 -6.26
C THR A 387 4.53 -2.58 -5.41
N TYR A 388 5.84 -2.62 -5.18
CA TYR A 388 6.58 -1.55 -4.52
C TYR A 388 7.28 -0.67 -5.55
N TYR A 389 7.28 0.63 -5.30
CA TYR A 389 7.93 1.64 -6.13
C TYR A 389 8.79 2.55 -5.27
N SER A 390 10.02 2.81 -5.69
CA SER A 390 10.91 3.74 -5.03
C SER A 390 11.67 4.58 -6.06
N THR A 391 12.31 5.64 -5.58
CA THR A 391 13.20 6.49 -6.39
C THR A 391 14.64 6.15 -6.08
N GLU A 392 15.58 6.59 -6.92
CA GLU A 392 17.02 6.43 -6.69
C GLU A 392 17.47 6.98 -5.33
N TYR A 393 16.77 7.98 -4.80
CA TYR A 393 17.04 8.56 -3.48
C TYR A 393 16.29 7.83 -2.36
N GLY A 394 14.99 7.57 -2.53
CA GLY A 394 14.14 7.00 -1.48
C GLY A 394 14.57 5.59 -1.07
N ILE A 395 15.15 4.83 -2.00
CA ILE A 395 15.56 3.45 -1.77
C ILE A 395 16.59 3.34 -0.64
N HIS A 396 17.42 4.37 -0.43
CA HIS A 396 18.46 4.39 0.59
C HIS A 396 17.90 4.42 2.03
N TYR A 397 16.63 4.79 2.22
CA TYR A 397 15.97 4.68 3.53
C TYR A 397 15.55 3.26 3.88
N CYS A 398 15.54 2.36 2.89
CA CYS A 398 14.93 1.05 3.03
C CYS A 398 15.97 -0.03 3.30
N LYS A 399 15.59 -0.99 4.14
CA LYS A 399 16.45 -2.10 4.53
C LYS A 399 16.19 -3.36 3.72
N ALA A 400 14.96 -3.49 3.21
CA ALA A 400 14.47 -4.72 2.60
C ALA A 400 14.67 -4.80 1.07
N PHE A 401 14.94 -3.67 0.41
CA PHE A 401 15.16 -3.60 -1.03
C PHE A 401 16.36 -2.72 -1.36
N LYS A 402 17.17 -3.11 -2.36
CA LYS A 402 18.37 -2.38 -2.78
C LYS A 402 18.43 -2.08 -4.27
N LYS A 403 17.51 -2.63 -5.06
CA LYS A 403 17.51 -2.49 -6.52
C LYS A 403 16.25 -1.82 -7.06
N LEU A 404 16.41 -1.09 -8.16
CA LEU A 404 15.33 -0.50 -8.95
C LEU A 404 15.29 -1.11 -10.34
N GLN A 405 14.10 -1.13 -10.93
CA GLN A 405 13.93 -1.50 -12.32
C GLN A 405 14.68 -0.53 -13.24
N VAL A 406 15.41 -1.09 -14.21
CA VAL A 406 16.19 -0.34 -15.21
C VAL A 406 15.42 -0.15 -16.50
#